data_AF-A0A496PVW3-F1
#
_entry.id   AF-A0A496PVW3-F1
#
_cell.length_a   1.000
_cell.length_b   1.000
_cell.length_c   1.000
_cell.angle_alpha   90.00
_cell.angle_beta   90.00
_cell.angle_gamma   90.00
#
_symmetry.space_group_name_H-M   'P 1'
#
loop_
_entity.id
_entity.type
_entity.pdbx_description
1 polymer ?
#
loop_
_entity_poly.entity_id
_entity_poly.type
_entity_poly.pdbx_seq_one_letter_code
_entity_poly.pdbx_strand_id
1 'polypeptide(L)'
;MPDQKQRTRPDDAGRRIHRREFLKTSATAVAMAGTVGLGQAKDLIAPGKRPNIVFVFSDEHRWCSLPFTEMPQVVAPNMERLAGEGTRFDNCCSTSAICVPYRGMLITGQWPHQSSCISNDYFGDGDVIGINSPTIAHTFKGAGYTTGYIGKWHLTKTRRQRMPASTPFNIGATATNIGKHRSAMV
;
A
#
# COMPACT_ATOMS: atom_id res chain seq x y z
N MET A 1 17.24 -41.04 15.45
CA MET A 1 16.55 -39.74 15.30
C MET A 1 17.53 -38.65 15.68
N PRO A 2 17.99 -37.78 14.77
CA PRO A 2 18.91 -36.73 15.16
C PRO A 2 18.15 -35.49 15.65
N ASP A 3 18.32 -35.26 16.95
CA ASP A 3 18.48 -33.99 17.68
C ASP A 3 18.17 -32.68 16.91
N GLN A 4 17.06 -32.02 17.29
CA GLN A 4 16.73 -30.66 16.84
C GLN A 4 17.61 -29.64 17.58
N LYS A 5 18.83 -29.41 17.07
CA LYS A 5 19.59 -28.20 17.39
C LYS A 5 18.77 -26.97 17.00
N GLN A 6 18.40 -26.17 18.00
CA GLN A 6 17.90 -24.82 17.83
C GLN A 6 18.83 -24.05 16.89
N ARG A 7 18.34 -23.75 15.68
CA ARG A 7 19.01 -22.87 14.72
C ARG A 7 18.88 -21.44 15.24
N THR A 8 19.83 -20.99 16.05
CA THR A 8 19.97 -19.56 16.35
C THR A 8 20.43 -18.84 15.09
N ARG A 9 19.71 -17.77 14.72
CA ARG A 9 20.01 -16.97 13.52
C ARG A 9 21.35 -16.22 13.71
N PRO A 10 22.20 -16.14 12.67
CA PRO A 10 23.41 -15.33 12.72
C PRO A 10 23.07 -13.84 12.87
N ASP A 11 23.73 -13.21 13.86
CA ASP A 11 24.07 -11.79 13.96
C ASP A 11 23.08 -10.73 13.44
N ASP A 12 22.20 -10.32 14.35
CA ASP A 12 21.44 -9.06 14.31
C ASP A 12 22.33 -7.86 14.72
N ALA A 13 23.38 -7.61 13.96
CA ALA A 13 24.33 -6.51 14.20
C ALA A 13 23.77 -5.12 13.81
N GLY A 14 22.48 -5.02 13.49
CA GLY A 14 21.75 -3.76 13.40
C GLY A 14 21.12 -3.43 14.75
N ARG A 15 21.23 -2.19 15.23
CA ARG A 15 20.58 -1.75 16.47
C ARG A 15 19.07 -1.99 16.37
N ARG A 16 18.57 -3.08 16.99
CA ARG A 16 17.13 -3.37 17.12
C ARG A 16 16.48 -2.29 17.98
N ILE A 17 15.88 -1.29 17.35
CA ILE A 17 15.16 -0.23 18.08
C ILE A 17 13.81 -0.80 18.56
N HIS A 18 13.66 -1.02 19.86
CA HIS A 18 12.37 -1.42 20.42
C HIS A 18 11.38 -0.24 20.36
N ARG A 19 10.08 -0.49 20.09
CA ARG A 19 9.02 0.55 20.04
C ARG A 19 9.06 1.52 21.22
N ARG A 20 9.31 1.03 22.43
CA ARG A 20 9.45 1.86 23.65
C ARG A 20 10.67 2.76 23.62
N GLU A 21 11.76 2.29 23.03
CA GLU A 21 13.01 3.01 22.88
C GLU A 21 12.90 4.03 21.75
N PHE A 22 12.23 3.68 20.63
CA PHE A 22 11.84 4.62 19.60
C PHE A 22 10.99 5.74 20.18
N LEU A 23 9.91 5.44 20.91
CA LEU A 23 9.05 6.48 21.50
C LEU A 23 9.81 7.39 22.49
N LYS A 24 10.69 6.82 23.31
CA LYS A 24 11.53 7.62 24.23
C LYS A 24 12.55 8.48 23.48
N THR A 25 13.20 7.92 22.47
CA THR A 25 14.24 8.62 21.66
C THR A 25 13.61 9.67 20.75
N SER A 26 12.41 9.42 20.21
CA SER A 26 11.63 10.38 19.42
C SER A 26 11.13 11.54 20.30
N ALA A 27 10.74 11.28 21.54
CA ALA A 27 10.35 12.35 22.47
C ALA A 27 11.51 13.29 22.84
N THR A 28 12.72 12.76 23.05
CA THR A 28 13.93 13.58 23.29
C THR A 28 14.48 14.21 22.01
N ALA A 29 14.40 13.54 20.86
CA ALA A 29 14.81 14.11 19.57
C ALA A 29 13.90 15.26 19.15
N VAL A 30 12.60 15.22 19.44
CA VAL A 30 11.68 16.36 19.20
C VAL A 30 11.97 17.54 20.13
N ALA A 31 12.42 17.29 21.37
CA ALA A 31 12.80 18.34 22.31
C ALA A 31 14.13 19.03 21.94
N MET A 32 15.08 18.31 21.34
CA MET A 32 16.40 18.84 20.94
C MET A 32 16.47 19.29 19.47
N ALA A 33 15.63 18.75 18.58
CA ALA A 33 15.51 19.20 17.19
C ALA A 33 14.49 20.34 16.99
N GLY A 34 13.76 20.70 18.06
CA GLY A 34 12.79 21.79 18.09
C GLY A 34 13.34 23.16 17.69
N THR A 35 14.66 23.37 17.77
CA THR A 35 15.30 24.65 17.41
C THR A 35 16.19 24.61 16.17
N VAL A 36 16.53 23.43 15.61
CA VAL A 36 17.52 23.34 14.51
C VAL A 36 17.07 22.48 13.31
N GLY A 37 16.02 21.66 13.41
CA GLY A 37 15.71 20.64 12.39
C GLY A 37 14.33 20.67 11.71
N LEU A 38 13.38 21.50 12.16
CA LEU A 38 12.01 21.53 11.61
C LEU A 38 11.86 22.33 10.30
N GLY A 39 12.96 22.85 9.75
CA GLY A 39 12.95 23.80 8.63
C GLY A 39 12.95 23.20 7.21
N GLN A 40 13.21 21.91 7.00
CA GLN A 40 13.52 21.41 5.64
C GLN A 40 12.64 20.27 5.10
N ALA A 41 11.58 19.85 5.80
CA ALA A 41 10.59 18.92 5.23
C ALA A 41 9.39 19.61 4.55
N LYS A 42 9.38 20.95 4.47
CA LYS A 42 8.23 21.72 3.96
C LYS A 42 8.18 21.90 2.45
N ASP A 43 9.24 21.57 1.71
CA ASP A 43 9.36 21.95 0.29
C ASP A 43 9.11 20.82 -0.72
N LEU A 44 8.70 19.62 -0.31
CA LEU A 44 8.36 18.57 -1.28
C LEU A 44 7.07 18.85 -2.05
N ILE A 45 6.19 19.71 -1.50
CA ILE A 45 4.91 20.05 -2.11
C ILE A 45 4.79 21.57 -2.12
N ALA A 46 4.89 22.16 -3.32
CA ALA A 46 4.68 23.59 -3.49
C ALA A 46 3.34 24.03 -2.86
N PRO A 47 3.30 25.13 -2.10
CA PRO A 47 2.07 25.63 -1.49
C PRO A 47 0.96 25.75 -2.55
N GLY A 48 -0.16 25.07 -2.33
CA GLY A 48 -1.30 25.06 -3.25
C GLY A 48 -1.32 23.96 -4.32
N LYS A 49 -0.27 23.13 -4.45
CA LYS A 49 -0.31 21.93 -5.31
C LYS A 49 -0.66 20.69 -4.49
N ARG A 50 -1.59 19.89 -5.00
CA ARG A 50 -1.97 18.59 -4.41
C ARG A 50 -1.01 17.51 -4.94
N PRO A 51 -0.48 16.61 -4.10
CA PRO A 51 0.46 15.58 -4.56
C PRO A 51 -0.26 14.52 -5.41
N ASN A 52 0.41 13.99 -6.44
CA ASN A 52 -0.09 12.80 -7.13
C ASN A 52 0.14 11.56 -6.27
N ILE A 53 -0.91 10.77 -6.06
CA ILE A 53 -0.86 9.57 -5.21
C ILE A 53 -0.96 8.35 -6.12
N VAL A 54 0.09 7.52 -6.12
CA VAL A 54 0.15 6.26 -6.86
C VAL A 54 0.24 5.11 -5.87
N PHE A 55 -0.75 4.22 -5.89
CA PHE A 55 -0.76 3.01 -5.08
C PHE A 55 -0.40 1.80 -5.94
N VAL A 56 0.79 1.24 -5.72
CA VAL A 56 1.24 0.02 -6.41
C VAL A 56 0.97 -1.18 -5.53
N PHE A 57 0.21 -2.14 -6.05
CA PHE A 57 -0.18 -3.34 -5.31
C PHE A 57 0.09 -4.61 -6.11
N SER A 58 1.03 -5.42 -5.64
CA SER A 58 1.36 -6.72 -6.21
C SER A 58 0.40 -7.81 -5.71
N ASP A 59 0.22 -8.88 -6.49
CA ASP A 59 -0.62 -10.03 -6.13
C ASP A 59 0.29 -11.21 -5.73
N GLU A 60 -0.05 -11.87 -4.62
CA GLU A 60 0.67 -13.04 -4.08
C GLU A 60 2.18 -12.80 -3.81
N HIS A 61 2.57 -11.55 -3.58
CA HIS A 61 3.96 -11.17 -3.34
C HIS A 61 4.35 -11.44 -1.89
N ARG A 62 5.33 -12.33 -1.70
CA ARG A 62 5.82 -12.75 -0.39
C ARG A 62 7.00 -11.89 0.04
N TRP A 63 7.18 -11.76 1.36
CA TRP A 63 8.35 -11.11 1.96
C TRP A 63 9.66 -11.66 1.39
N CYS A 64 9.82 -12.98 1.35
CA CYS A 64 11.02 -13.64 0.83
C CYS A 64 11.24 -13.43 -0.68
N SER A 65 10.28 -12.85 -1.40
CA SER A 65 10.38 -12.54 -2.83
C SER A 65 10.72 -11.07 -3.09
N LEU A 66 11.28 -10.38 -2.10
CA LEU A 66 11.77 -9.01 -2.21
C LEU A 66 13.30 -9.01 -2.36
N PRO A 67 13.87 -8.10 -3.17
CA PRO A 67 15.30 -8.09 -3.50
C PRO A 67 16.20 -7.80 -2.29
N PHE A 68 15.64 -7.22 -1.23
CA PHE A 68 16.34 -6.88 0.01
C PHE A 68 16.10 -7.88 1.15
N THR A 69 15.76 -9.14 0.81
CA THR A 69 15.61 -10.24 1.77
C THR A 69 16.65 -11.33 1.54
N GLU A 70 16.68 -12.34 2.41
CA GLU A 70 17.68 -13.42 2.41
C GLU A 70 17.65 -14.32 1.15
N MET A 71 16.79 -14.05 0.15
CA MET A 71 16.74 -14.81 -1.10
C MET A 71 17.60 -14.14 -2.20
N PRO A 72 18.77 -14.72 -2.54
CA PRO A 72 19.75 -14.08 -3.43
C PRO A 72 19.35 -14.05 -4.92
N GLN A 73 18.21 -14.65 -5.30
CA GLN A 73 17.82 -14.82 -6.70
C GLN A 73 16.85 -13.74 -7.22
N VAL A 74 16.39 -12.83 -6.37
CA VAL A 74 15.39 -11.81 -6.76
C VAL A 74 16.09 -10.59 -7.34
N VAL A 75 15.97 -10.39 -8.66
CA VAL A 75 16.52 -9.22 -9.36
C VAL A 75 15.40 -8.19 -9.59
N ALA A 76 15.41 -7.09 -8.82
CA ALA A 76 14.41 -6.02 -8.94
C ALA A 76 15.00 -4.62 -8.68
N PRO A 77 15.85 -4.10 -9.59
CA PRO A 77 16.64 -2.88 -9.38
C PRO A 77 15.79 -1.62 -9.12
N ASN A 78 14.61 -1.52 -9.75
CA ASN A 78 13.70 -0.40 -9.51
C ASN A 78 13.08 -0.42 -8.11
N MET A 79 12.86 -1.61 -7.55
CA MET A 79 12.31 -1.78 -6.21
C MET A 79 13.37 -1.51 -5.14
N GLU A 80 14.61 -1.92 -5.40
CA GLU A 80 15.77 -1.56 -4.58
C GLU A 80 15.97 -0.04 -4.55
N ARG A 81 15.93 0.60 -5.72
CA ARG A 81 16.03 2.06 -5.83
C ARG A 81 14.91 2.76 -5.08
N LEU A 82 13.66 2.32 -5.25
CA LEU A 82 12.52 2.87 -4.52
C LEU A 82 12.66 2.71 -3.00
N ALA A 83 13.18 1.56 -2.55
CA ALA A 83 13.44 1.32 -1.13
C ALA A 83 14.59 2.18 -0.56
N GLY A 84 15.60 2.48 -1.38
CA GLY A 84 16.74 3.32 -0.99
C GLY A 84 16.47 4.83 -1.03
N GLU A 85 15.61 5.29 -1.94
CA GLU A 85 15.18 6.70 -2.04
C GLU A 85 13.98 7.02 -1.13
N GLY A 86 13.26 5.98 -0.69
CA GLY A 86 12.01 6.12 0.06
C GLY A 86 12.08 5.67 1.51
N THR A 87 10.91 5.37 2.07
CA THR A 87 10.77 4.75 3.40
C THR A 87 10.30 3.31 3.25
N ARG A 88 11.05 2.38 3.83
CA ARG A 88 10.70 0.95 3.88
C ARG A 88 10.17 0.57 5.26
N PHE A 89 9.14 -0.27 5.28
CA PHE A 89 8.61 -0.87 6.49
C PHE A 89 9.01 -2.34 6.56
N ASP A 90 9.86 -2.71 7.52
CA ASP A 90 10.26 -4.11 7.71
C ASP A 90 9.14 -4.96 8.34
N ASN A 91 8.15 -4.32 8.96
CA ASN A 91 6.99 -4.95 9.60
C ASN A 91 5.67 -4.41 9.03
N CYS A 92 5.42 -4.70 7.75
CA CYS A 92 4.14 -4.42 7.10
C CYS A 92 3.40 -5.73 6.83
N CYS A 93 2.39 -6.03 7.65
CA CYS A 93 1.66 -7.29 7.58
C CYS A 93 0.29 -7.10 6.96
N SER A 94 -0.06 -8.02 6.06
CA SER A 94 -1.45 -8.16 5.63
C SER A 94 -2.28 -8.77 6.75
N THR A 95 -3.48 -8.21 6.95
CA THR A 95 -4.51 -8.71 7.85
C THR A 95 -5.27 -9.92 7.30
N SER A 96 -5.11 -10.23 6.00
CA SER A 96 -5.66 -11.42 5.37
C SER A 96 -4.72 -11.96 4.29
N ALA A 97 -4.48 -13.27 4.29
CA ALA A 97 -3.70 -13.93 3.26
C ALA A 97 -4.50 -14.22 1.97
N ILE A 98 -5.74 -13.71 1.86
CA ILE A 98 -6.67 -13.98 0.78
C ILE A 98 -6.97 -12.70 -0.01
N CYS A 99 -6.98 -12.78 -1.34
CA CYS A 99 -7.08 -11.64 -2.25
C CYS A 99 -8.35 -10.77 -2.03
N VAL A 100 -9.55 -11.37 -2.07
CA VAL A 100 -10.83 -10.63 -1.96
C VAL A 100 -10.92 -9.88 -0.63
N PRO A 101 -10.72 -10.52 0.55
CA PRO A 101 -10.73 -9.81 1.82
C PRO A 101 -9.72 -8.67 1.87
N TYR A 102 -8.47 -8.91 1.47
CA TYR A 102 -7.45 -7.87 1.52
C TYR A 102 -7.76 -6.69 0.59
N ARG A 103 -8.21 -6.95 -0.64
CA ARG A 103 -8.61 -5.90 -1.59
C ARG A 103 -9.82 -5.11 -1.11
N GLY A 104 -10.79 -5.81 -0.50
CA GLY A 104 -11.95 -5.19 0.15
C GLY A 104 -11.50 -4.21 1.22
N MET A 105 -10.65 -4.66 2.16
CA MET A 105 -10.10 -3.82 3.21
C MET A 105 -9.32 -2.62 2.67
N LEU A 106 -8.48 -2.84 1.65
CA LEU A 106 -7.69 -1.78 1.03
C LEU A 106 -8.58 -0.69 0.41
N ILE A 107 -9.68 -1.09 -0.23
CA ILE A 107 -10.55 -0.18 -0.96
C ILE A 107 -11.56 0.52 -0.05
N THR A 108 -12.11 -0.18 0.95
CA THR A 108 -13.15 0.36 1.84
C THR A 108 -12.61 0.89 3.17
N GLY A 109 -11.42 0.46 3.58
CA GLY A 109 -10.87 0.72 4.92
C GLY A 109 -11.54 -0.09 6.04
N GLN A 110 -12.43 -1.02 5.72
CA GLN A 110 -13.19 -1.80 6.68
C GLN A 110 -12.61 -3.21 6.85
N TRP A 111 -12.76 -3.81 8.03
CA TRP A 111 -12.36 -5.20 8.24
C TRP A 111 -13.21 -6.19 7.42
N PRO A 112 -12.71 -7.40 7.12
CA PRO A 112 -13.45 -8.38 6.35
C PRO A 112 -14.79 -8.73 6.98
N HIS A 113 -14.88 -8.80 8.31
CA HIS A 113 -16.13 -9.08 9.04
C HIS A 113 -17.13 -7.91 9.03
N GLN A 114 -16.71 -6.71 8.65
CA GLN A 114 -17.55 -5.52 8.51
C GLN A 114 -18.00 -5.30 7.06
N SER A 115 -17.46 -6.08 6.12
CA SER A 115 -17.78 -6.03 4.70
C SER A 115 -18.24 -7.41 4.21
N SER A 116 -18.76 -7.51 3.00
CA SER A 116 -19.07 -8.80 2.37
C SER A 116 -17.82 -9.50 1.79
N CYS A 117 -16.63 -8.91 1.93
CA CYS A 117 -15.36 -9.43 1.42
C CYS A 117 -14.72 -10.46 2.37
N ILE A 118 -15.34 -11.64 2.49
CA ILE A 118 -14.87 -12.68 3.45
C ILE A 118 -14.11 -13.85 2.81
N SER A 119 -14.26 -14.08 1.50
CA SER A 119 -13.60 -15.19 0.78
C SER A 119 -13.40 -14.85 -0.69
N ASN A 120 -12.45 -15.54 -1.35
CA ASN A 120 -12.25 -15.47 -2.81
C ASN A 120 -13.41 -16.09 -3.60
N ASP A 121 -14.16 -17.00 -2.98
CA ASP A 121 -15.20 -17.81 -3.63
C ASP A 121 -16.61 -17.32 -3.26
N TYR A 122 -16.80 -16.00 -3.23
CA TYR A 122 -18.11 -15.43 -2.96
C TYR A 122 -19.04 -15.58 -4.18
N PHE A 123 -19.99 -16.52 -4.12
CA PHE A 123 -20.96 -16.83 -5.18
C PHE A 123 -22.35 -16.20 -4.99
N GLY A 124 -22.48 -15.21 -4.08
CA GLY A 124 -23.75 -14.54 -3.81
C GLY A 124 -24.18 -13.53 -4.89
N ASP A 125 -25.46 -13.17 -4.88
CA ASP A 125 -26.01 -12.16 -5.81
C ASP A 125 -25.68 -10.72 -5.38
N GLY A 126 -24.54 -10.19 -5.82
CA GLY A 126 -24.19 -8.76 -5.71
C GLY A 126 -22.73 -8.45 -6.02
N ASP A 127 -22.36 -7.16 -6.00
CA ASP A 127 -20.96 -6.72 -5.92
C ASP A 127 -20.39 -7.05 -4.53
N VAL A 128 -19.15 -7.56 -4.47
CA VAL A 128 -18.57 -8.07 -3.21
C VAL A 128 -18.31 -6.96 -2.20
N ILE A 129 -18.13 -5.71 -2.67
CA ILE A 129 -18.02 -4.53 -1.81
C ILE A 129 -19.36 -3.80 -1.63
N GLY A 130 -20.44 -4.19 -2.34
CA GLY A 130 -21.68 -3.44 -2.43
C GLY A 130 -21.53 -2.18 -3.30
N ILE A 131 -22.46 -1.96 -4.23
CA ILE A 131 -22.38 -0.89 -5.24
C ILE A 131 -22.32 0.53 -4.66
N ASN A 132 -22.74 0.71 -3.39
CA ASN A 132 -22.83 2.01 -2.70
C ASN A 132 -21.83 2.16 -1.54
N SER A 133 -20.93 1.21 -1.31
CA SER A 133 -20.00 1.32 -0.18
C SER A 133 -19.00 2.45 -0.40
N PRO A 134 -18.75 3.30 0.61
CA PRO A 134 -17.67 4.27 0.55
C PRO A 134 -16.34 3.57 0.26
N THR A 135 -15.56 4.17 -0.63
CA THR A 135 -14.25 3.64 -1.03
C THR A 135 -13.25 4.77 -1.00
N ILE A 136 -11.97 4.41 -0.97
CA ILE A 136 -10.87 5.37 -1.06
C ILE A 136 -11.00 6.29 -2.30
N ALA A 137 -11.58 5.82 -3.41
CA ALA A 137 -11.84 6.65 -4.58
C ALA A 137 -12.95 7.68 -4.35
N HIS A 138 -13.98 7.37 -3.56
CA HIS A 138 -14.99 8.37 -3.17
C HIS A 138 -14.33 9.50 -2.37
N THR A 139 -13.48 9.16 -1.40
CA THR A 139 -12.73 10.13 -0.59
C THR A 139 -11.83 11.00 -1.45
N PHE A 140 -11.05 10.41 -2.37
CA PHE A 140 -10.17 11.17 -3.26
C PHE A 140 -10.94 12.04 -4.25
N LYS A 141 -12.03 11.55 -4.85
CA LYS A 141 -12.89 12.37 -5.72
C LYS A 141 -13.50 13.56 -4.97
N GLY A 142 -13.97 13.34 -3.73
CA GLY A 142 -14.46 14.41 -2.86
C GLY A 142 -13.41 15.49 -2.56
N ALA A 143 -12.14 15.10 -2.49
CA ALA A 143 -10.99 16.02 -2.37
C ALA A 143 -10.51 16.60 -3.72
N GLY A 144 -11.23 16.36 -4.82
CA GLY A 144 -10.96 16.88 -6.16
C GLY A 144 -9.84 16.17 -6.92
N TYR A 145 -9.51 14.93 -6.56
CA TYR A 145 -8.58 14.10 -7.34
C TYR A 145 -9.29 13.39 -8.48
N THR A 146 -8.58 13.22 -9.60
CA THR A 146 -8.96 12.23 -10.62
C THR A 146 -8.44 10.86 -10.19
N THR A 147 -9.34 9.87 -10.11
CA THR A 147 -9.01 8.51 -9.68
C THR A 147 -8.99 7.57 -10.88
N GLY A 148 -8.05 6.62 -10.88
CA GLY A 148 -7.93 5.59 -11.90
C GLY A 148 -7.54 4.26 -11.27
N TYR A 149 -7.94 3.16 -11.92
CA TYR A 149 -7.58 1.81 -11.50
C TYR A 149 -7.08 0.99 -12.70
N ILE A 150 -5.95 0.30 -12.51
CA ILE A 150 -5.34 -0.56 -13.52
C ILE A 150 -4.96 -1.89 -12.88
N GLY A 151 -5.35 -3.00 -13.51
CA GLY A 151 -4.98 -4.35 -13.08
C GLY A 151 -6.17 -5.20 -12.59
N LYS A 152 -5.86 -6.19 -11.76
CA LYS A 152 -6.81 -7.19 -11.26
C LYS A 152 -7.75 -6.58 -10.22
N TRP A 153 -9.03 -6.48 -10.52
CA TRP A 153 -10.03 -5.99 -9.57
C TRP A 153 -10.35 -7.01 -8.46
N HIS A 154 -10.89 -8.17 -8.84
CA HIS A 154 -11.19 -9.28 -7.93
C HIS A 154 -12.08 -8.90 -6.74
N LEU A 155 -13.06 -8.01 -6.96
CA LEU A 155 -14.12 -7.65 -6.02
C LEU A 155 -15.50 -7.71 -6.69
N THR A 156 -15.65 -8.69 -7.60
CA THR A 156 -16.82 -8.97 -8.42
C THR A 156 -17.16 -10.46 -8.33
N LYS A 157 -18.36 -10.85 -8.76
CA LYS A 157 -18.86 -12.24 -8.68
C LYS A 157 -17.92 -13.28 -9.29
N THR A 158 -17.21 -12.92 -10.36
CA THR A 158 -16.35 -13.86 -11.07
C THR A 158 -14.90 -13.38 -11.09
N ARG A 159 -13.95 -14.32 -10.97
CA ARG A 159 -12.51 -14.02 -10.91
C ARG A 159 -11.98 -13.23 -12.11
N ARG A 160 -12.66 -13.30 -13.27
CA ARG A 160 -12.26 -12.64 -14.52
C ARG A 160 -13.01 -11.35 -14.84
N GLN A 161 -13.98 -10.96 -14.01
CA GLN A 161 -14.69 -9.70 -14.24
C GLN A 161 -13.77 -8.50 -13.98
N ARG A 162 -13.80 -7.57 -14.94
CA ARG A 162 -13.21 -6.25 -14.78
C ARG A 162 -13.96 -5.48 -13.70
N MET A 163 -13.34 -4.43 -13.19
CA MET A 163 -13.98 -3.47 -12.31
C MET A 163 -15.27 -2.93 -12.96
N PRO A 164 -16.41 -2.92 -12.27
CA PRO A 164 -17.66 -2.38 -12.80
C PRO A 164 -17.54 -0.89 -13.11
N ALA A 165 -18.21 -0.42 -14.18
CA ALA A 165 -18.24 0.99 -14.55
C ALA A 165 -18.96 1.88 -13.51
N SER A 166 -19.77 1.27 -12.65
CA SER A 166 -20.43 1.93 -11.51
C SER A 166 -19.47 2.30 -10.38
N THR A 167 -18.26 1.74 -10.35
CA THR A 167 -17.29 2.10 -9.31
C THR A 167 -16.80 3.55 -9.49
N PRO A 168 -16.45 4.24 -8.40
CA PRO A 168 -15.94 5.61 -8.48
C PRO A 168 -14.51 5.70 -9.07
N PHE A 169 -13.91 4.59 -9.50
CA PHE A 169 -12.64 4.60 -10.21
C PHE A 169 -12.88 4.66 -11.71
N ASN A 170 -12.12 5.47 -12.44
CA ASN A 170 -12.20 5.45 -13.89
C ASN A 170 -11.48 4.19 -14.43
N ILE A 171 -12.21 3.35 -15.17
CA ILE A 171 -11.66 2.13 -15.81
C ILE A 171 -10.65 2.54 -16.87
N GLY A 172 -9.45 1.93 -16.84
CA GLY A 172 -8.49 2.08 -17.91
C GLY A 172 -8.05 3.52 -18.08
N ALA A 173 -7.62 4.16 -16.98
CA ALA A 173 -6.86 5.40 -17.03
C ALA A 173 -5.53 5.15 -17.76
N THR A 174 -5.59 4.89 -19.06
CA THR A 174 -4.56 5.28 -20.00
C THR A 174 -4.32 6.77 -19.78
N ALA A 175 -3.05 7.17 -19.88
CA ALA A 175 -2.57 8.53 -19.64
C ALA A 175 -3.39 9.64 -20.38
N THR A 176 -4.25 9.27 -21.31
CA THR A 176 -5.14 10.12 -22.10
C THR A 176 -6.13 10.98 -21.29
N ASN A 177 -6.58 10.55 -20.11
CA ASN A 177 -7.45 11.37 -19.25
C ASN A 177 -6.72 12.16 -18.16
N ILE A 178 -5.42 11.95 -17.98
CA ILE A 178 -4.57 12.73 -17.06
C ILE A 178 -4.23 14.10 -17.69
N GLY A 179 -4.30 14.22 -19.03
CA GLY A 179 -3.91 15.42 -19.77
C GLY A 179 -4.98 16.51 -19.94
N LYS A 180 -6.25 16.32 -19.54
CA LYS A 180 -7.29 17.33 -19.80
C LYS A 180 -7.34 18.48 -18.78
N HIS A 181 -6.61 18.38 -17.67
CA HIS A 181 -6.44 19.48 -16.73
C HIS A 181 -4.96 19.78 -16.46
N ARG A 182 -4.35 20.42 -17.46
CA ARG A 182 -3.24 21.39 -17.38
C ARG A 182 -1.91 20.96 -16.72
N SER A 183 -0.89 20.99 -17.58
CA SER A 183 0.49 21.44 -17.35
C SER A 183 1.59 20.39 -17.14
N ALA A 184 2.49 20.40 -18.13
CA ALA A 184 3.89 19.96 -18.13
C ALA A 184 4.17 18.46 -17.96
N MET A 185 4.43 17.87 -19.12
CA MET A 185 5.19 16.65 -19.36
C MET A 185 6.67 16.91 -19.07
N VAL A 186 7.23 16.26 -18.05
CA VAL A 186 8.60 15.72 -17.94
C VAL A 186 8.51 14.50 -17.02
#